data_AF-A0A918W0H0-F1
#
_entry.id   AF-A0A918W0H0-F1
#
_cell.length_a   1.000
_cell.length_b   1.000
_cell.length_c   1.000
_cell.angle_alpha   90.00
_cell.angle_beta   90.00
_cell.angle_gamma   90.00
#
_symmetry.space_group_name_H-M   'P 1'
#
loop_
_entity.id
_entity.type
_entity.pdbx_description
1 polymer ?
#
loop_
_entity_poly.entity_id
_entity_poly.type
_entity_poly.pdbx_seq_one_letter_code
_entity_poly.pdbx_strand_id
1 'polypeptide(L)'
;MKYITIFDTPRQNQIAIIRHLFEENQIKFRILDEATNTAIPVGVRVQVIEDQVLRAKNILKKNGFYGTPEPEANSALNYRFFWYLFLALLLIIIISGLINWCLF
;
A
#
# COMPACT_ATOMS: atom_id res chain seq x y z
N MET A 1 9.44 -21.88 -23.69
CA MET A 1 8.50 -20.84 -23.20
C MET A 1 9.18 -20.10 -22.06
N LYS A 2 9.39 -18.78 -22.20
CA LYS A 2 10.11 -17.95 -21.22
C LYS A 2 9.11 -17.24 -20.31
N TYR A 3 9.34 -17.32 -19.01
CA TYR A 3 8.55 -16.65 -17.98
C TYR A 3 9.31 -15.41 -17.53
N ILE A 4 8.58 -14.30 -17.40
CA ILE A 4 9.12 -13.00 -16.99
C ILE A 4 8.42 -12.59 -15.70
N THR A 5 9.20 -12.25 -14.68
CA THR A 5 8.68 -11.67 -13.44
C THR A 5 8.10 -10.30 -13.73
N ILE A 6 6.84 -10.13 -13.41
CA ILE A 6 6.11 -8.88 -13.62
C ILE A 6 5.67 -8.24 -12.31
N PHE A 7 5.72 -8.94 -11.18
CA PHE A 7 5.36 -8.38 -9.88
C PHE A 7 6.05 -9.18 -8.77
N ASP A 8 6.51 -8.51 -7.74
CA ASP A 8 7.13 -9.10 -6.56
C ASP A 8 6.50 -8.44 -5.32
N THR A 9 5.98 -9.24 -4.41
CA THR A 9 5.43 -8.73 -3.15
C THR A 9 5.60 -9.73 -2.02
N PRO A 10 5.97 -9.29 -0.80
CA PRO A 10 5.89 -10.13 0.39
C PRO A 10 4.46 -10.29 0.92
N ARG A 11 3.48 -9.53 0.40
CA ARG A 11 2.10 -9.50 0.92
C ARG A 11 1.23 -10.58 0.27
N GLN A 12 0.89 -11.63 1.02
CA GLN A 12 0.08 -12.75 0.52
C GLN A 12 -1.28 -12.37 -0.04
N ASN A 13 -1.92 -11.37 0.59
CA ASN A 13 -3.18 -10.78 0.16
C ASN A 13 -3.11 -10.13 -1.23
N GLN A 14 -2.01 -9.48 -1.59
CA GLN A 14 -1.84 -8.92 -2.94
C GLN A 14 -1.70 -10.03 -3.99
N ILE A 15 -1.05 -11.14 -3.65
CA ILE A 15 -0.89 -12.30 -4.53
C ILE A 15 -2.25 -12.93 -4.84
N ALA A 16 -3.13 -13.07 -3.83
CA ALA A 16 -4.46 -13.62 -4.02
C ALA A 16 -5.30 -12.78 -5.00
N ILE A 17 -5.22 -11.46 -4.89
CA ILE A 17 -5.91 -10.54 -5.81
C ILE A 17 -5.34 -10.66 -7.22
N ILE A 18 -4.01 -10.67 -7.37
CA ILE A 18 -3.35 -10.79 -8.68
C ILE A 18 -3.66 -12.14 -9.33
N ARG A 19 -3.70 -13.22 -8.55
CA ARG A 19 -4.11 -14.55 -9.00
C ARG A 19 -5.50 -14.51 -9.61
N HIS A 20 -6.46 -13.98 -8.85
CA HIS A 20 -7.84 -13.87 -9.30
C HIS A 20 -7.97 -13.04 -10.58
N LEU A 21 -7.32 -11.87 -10.64
CA LEU A 21 -7.30 -11.00 -11.81
C LEU A 21 -6.73 -11.71 -13.05
N PHE A 22 -5.69 -12.52 -12.90
CA PHE A 22 -5.09 -13.23 -14.02
C PHE A 22 -5.91 -14.43 -14.47
N GLU A 23 -6.58 -15.12 -13.54
CA GLU A 23 -7.53 -16.19 -13.86
C GLU A 23 -8.73 -15.63 -14.66
N GLU A 24 -9.35 -14.55 -14.19
CA GLU A 24 -10.47 -13.90 -14.90
C GLU A 24 -10.10 -13.43 -16.31
N ASN A 25 -8.88 -12.94 -16.49
CA ASN A 25 -8.40 -12.43 -17.78
C ASN A 25 -7.72 -13.50 -18.65
N GLN A 26 -7.75 -14.77 -18.23
CA GLN A 26 -7.15 -15.92 -18.91
C GLN A 26 -5.65 -15.72 -19.23
N ILE A 27 -4.93 -15.13 -18.27
CA ILE A 27 -3.48 -14.95 -18.37
C ILE A 27 -2.80 -16.18 -17.79
N LYS A 28 -1.81 -16.71 -18.50
CA LYS A 28 -0.96 -17.79 -18.01
C LYS A 28 0.12 -17.20 -17.12
N PHE A 29 0.00 -17.47 -15.82
CA PHE A 29 0.94 -17.02 -14.80
C PHE A 29 1.51 -18.20 -14.01
N ARG A 30 2.64 -17.96 -13.35
CA ARG A 30 3.26 -18.86 -12.37
C ARG A 30 3.63 -18.02 -11.15
N ILE A 31 3.35 -18.56 -9.98
CA ILE A 31 3.73 -17.96 -8.70
C ILE A 31 4.94 -18.75 -8.19
N LEU A 32 6.04 -18.04 -7.94
CA LEU A 32 7.21 -18.60 -7.26
C LEU A 32 7.18 -18.10 -5.82
N ASP A 33 6.84 -19.01 -4.92
CA ASP A 33 6.92 -18.79 -3.49
C ASP A 33 8.31 -19.22 -3.02
N GLU A 34 9.19 -18.26 -2.73
CA GLU A 34 10.56 -18.52 -2.23
C GLU A 34 10.57 -18.76 -0.70
N ALA A 35 9.42 -18.82 -0.04
CA ALA A 35 9.30 -18.92 1.42
C ALA A 35 9.73 -20.25 2.05
N THR A 36 10.11 -21.28 1.27
CA THR A 36 10.21 -22.63 1.84
C THR A 36 11.52 -22.94 2.58
N ASN A 37 12.59 -22.13 2.51
CA ASN A 37 13.87 -22.53 3.14
C ASN A 37 14.88 -21.44 3.54
N THR A 38 14.53 -20.15 3.52
CA THR A 38 15.51 -19.08 3.80
C THR A 38 15.06 -18.20 4.95
N ALA A 39 15.96 -17.91 5.90
CA ALA A 39 15.71 -17.07 7.09
C ALA A 39 15.36 -15.59 6.76
N ILE A 40 15.32 -15.25 5.47
CA ILE A 40 14.97 -13.94 4.94
C ILE A 40 13.73 -14.15 4.06
N PRO A 41 12.59 -13.51 4.35
CA PRO A 41 11.41 -13.59 3.49
C PRO A 41 11.72 -12.89 2.17
N VAL A 42 12.17 -13.66 1.19
CA VAL A 42 12.26 -13.22 -0.20
C VAL A 42 10.83 -13.27 -0.72
N GLY A 43 10.28 -12.13 -1.12
CA GLY A 43 8.88 -11.97 -1.50
C GLY A 43 8.41 -12.97 -2.56
N VAL A 44 7.10 -13.08 -2.71
CA VAL A 44 6.52 -13.98 -3.71
C VAL A 44 6.53 -13.29 -5.07
N ARG A 45 7.08 -14.00 -6.06
CA ARG A 45 7.22 -13.50 -7.43
C ARG A 45 6.12 -14.03 -8.32
N VAL A 46 5.43 -13.12 -9.00
CA VAL A 46 4.45 -13.45 -10.02
C VAL A 46 5.09 -13.31 -11.39
N GLN A 47 5.14 -14.42 -12.12
CA GLN A 47 5.68 -14.51 -13.47
C GLN A 47 4.58 -14.78 -14.49
N VAL A 48 4.71 -14.22 -15.67
CA VAL A 48 3.83 -14.49 -16.82
C VAL A 48 4.65 -14.84 -18.05
N ILE A 49 4.02 -15.47 -19.02
CA ILE A 49 4.64 -15.76 -20.31
C ILE A 49 4.96 -14.44 -21.01
N GLU A 50 6.14 -14.37 -21.66
CA GLU A 50 6.65 -13.20 -22.37
C GLU A 50 5.61 -12.54 -23.30
N ASP A 51 4.89 -13.33 -24.11
CA ASP A 51 3.82 -12.86 -25.00
C ASP A 51 2.66 -12.14 -24.29
N GLN A 52 2.44 -12.45 -23.01
CA GLN A 52 1.33 -11.91 -22.21
C GLN A 52 1.77 -10.82 -21.24
N VAL A 53 3.06 -10.46 -21.21
CA VAL A 53 3.62 -9.43 -20.30
C VAL A 53 2.92 -8.09 -20.48
N LEU A 54 2.73 -7.64 -21.72
CA LEU A 54 2.12 -6.34 -22.00
C LEU A 54 0.68 -6.28 -21.47
N ARG A 55 -0.07 -7.37 -21.68
CA ARG A 55 -1.47 -7.50 -21.25
C ARG A 55 -1.56 -7.57 -19.72
N ALA A 56 -0.70 -8.37 -19.09
CA ALA A 56 -0.62 -8.49 -17.63
C ALA A 56 -0.26 -7.15 -16.96
N LYS A 57 0.74 -6.44 -17.48
CA LYS A 57 1.12 -5.10 -16.98
C LYS A 57 -0.02 -4.10 -17.10
N ASN A 58 -0.75 -4.11 -18.21
CA ASN A 58 -1.90 -3.22 -18.40
C ASN A 58 -3.04 -3.52 -17.41
N ILE A 59 -3.32 -4.79 -17.11
CA ILE A 59 -4.33 -5.17 -16.11
C ILE A 59 -3.88 -4.74 -14.71
N LEU A 60 -2.63 -5.00 -14.34
CA LEU A 60 -2.10 -4.58 -13.06
C LEU A 60 -2.15 -3.05 -12.90
N LYS A 61 -1.78 -2.30 -13.94
CA LYS A 61 -1.87 -0.84 -13.95
C LYS A 61 -3.31 -0.34 -13.78
N LYS A 62 -4.27 -0.93 -14.50
CA LYS A 62 -5.70 -0.59 -14.38
C LYS A 62 -6.26 -0.86 -12.97
N ASN A 63 -5.75 -1.87 -12.29
CA ASN A 63 -6.17 -2.25 -10.94
C ASN A 63 -5.33 -1.62 -9.82
N GLY A 64 -4.45 -0.65 -10.15
CA GLY A 64 -3.67 0.11 -9.15
C GLY A 64 -2.43 -0.60 -8.60
N PHE A 65 -2.01 -1.73 -9.18
CA PHE A 65 -0.80 -2.46 -8.77
C PHE A 65 0.48 -1.89 -9.38
N TYR A 66 0.39 -1.05 -10.43
CA TYR A 66 1.55 -0.42 -11.08
C TYR A 66 1.30 1.07 -11.34
N GLY A 67 1.83 1.92 -10.46
CA GLY A 67 1.85 3.39 -10.57
C GLY A 67 0.58 4.02 -10.03
N THR A 68 0.62 5.01 -9.16
CA THR A 68 1.66 5.95 -8.73
C THR A 68 2.69 5.40 -7.71
N PRO A 69 3.90 5.97 -7.62
CA PRO A 69 4.64 5.88 -6.36
C PRO A 69 3.68 6.35 -5.27
N GLU A 70 3.29 5.47 -4.36
CA GLU A 70 2.81 5.92 -3.06
C GLU A 70 3.87 6.93 -2.59
N PRO A 71 3.55 8.22 -2.36
CA PRO A 71 4.37 8.95 -1.43
C PRO A 71 4.41 8.06 -0.19
N GLU A 72 5.62 7.80 0.30
CA GLU A 72 5.87 7.06 1.52
C GLU A 72 4.73 7.27 2.50
N ALA A 73 4.34 6.21 3.20
CA ALA A 73 3.44 6.24 4.33
C ALA A 73 3.95 7.21 5.42
N ASN A 74 3.96 8.50 5.14
CA ASN A 74 3.72 9.54 6.09
C ASN A 74 2.32 9.24 6.55
N SER A 75 2.28 8.66 7.75
CA SER A 75 1.15 8.68 8.65
C SER A 75 0.33 9.93 8.36
N ALA A 76 -0.71 9.79 7.53
CA ALA A 76 -1.74 10.78 7.35
C ALA A 76 -2.57 10.71 8.64
N LEU A 77 -1.91 11.09 9.74
CA LEU A 77 -2.50 11.40 11.01
C LEU A 77 -3.49 12.49 10.65
N ASN A 78 -4.74 12.04 10.53
CA ASN A 78 -5.90 12.73 9.99
C ASN A 78 -5.77 14.23 10.29
N TYR A 79 -5.43 15.07 9.29
CA TYR A 79 -5.11 16.49 9.55
C TYR A 79 -6.24 17.20 10.30
N ARG A 80 -7.47 16.71 10.12
CA ARG A 80 -8.67 17.13 10.86
C ARG A 80 -8.54 16.87 12.37
N PHE A 81 -8.02 15.71 12.77
CA PHE A 81 -7.75 15.38 14.18
C PHE A 81 -6.70 16.31 14.78
N PHE A 82 -5.62 16.60 14.05
CA PHE A 82 -4.58 17.53 14.53
C PHE A 82 -5.11 18.97 14.65
N TRP A 83 -6.03 19.37 13.76
CA TRP A 83 -6.70 20.66 13.86
C TRP A 83 -7.61 20.78 15.09
N TYR A 84 -8.35 19.71 15.43
CA TYR A 84 -9.13 19.67 16.68
C TYR A 84 -8.25 19.67 17.93
N LEU A 85 -7.10 18.96 17.91
CA LEU A 85 -6.12 18.98 19.01
C LEU A 85 -5.60 20.40 19.26
N PHE A 86 -5.22 21.11 18.19
CA PHE A 86 -4.72 22.47 18.28
C PHE A 86 -5.79 23.44 18.80
N LEU A 87 -7.03 23.33 18.31
CA LEU A 87 -8.15 24.14 18.77
C LEU A 87 -8.45 23.93 20.26
N ALA A 88 -8.45 22.68 20.71
CA ALA A 88 -8.66 22.34 22.12
C ALA A 88 -7.55 22.92 23.02
N LEU A 89 -6.29 22.81 22.60
CA LEU A 89 -5.15 23.36 23.34
C LEU A 89 -5.25 24.89 23.47
N LEU A 90 -5.60 25.57 22.38
CA LEU A 90 -5.75 27.03 22.35
C LEU A 90 -6.86 27.49 23.32
N LEU A 91 -7.97 26.75 23.38
CA LEU A 91 -9.10 27.04 24.25
C LEU A 91 -8.71 26.94 25.75
N ILE A 92 -7.88 25.96 26.12
CA ILE A 92 -7.34 25.82 27.48
C ILE A 92 -6.46 27.01 27.87
N ILE A 93 -5.60 27.49 26.97
CA ILE A 93 -4.72 28.64 27.22
C ILE A 93 -5.54 29.91 27.46
N ILE A 94 -6.59 30.14 26.66
CA ILE A 94 -7.49 31.29 26.82
C ILE A 94 -8.17 31.25 28.19
N ILE A 95 -8.74 30.11 28.59
CA ILE A 95 -9.41 29.96 29.90
C ILE A 95 -8.41 30.19 31.04
N SER A 96 -7.21 29.63 30.95
CA SER A 96 -6.18 29.80 31.97
C SER A 96 -5.76 31.27 32.13
N GLY A 97 -5.60 32.00 31.02
CA GLY A 97 -5.34 33.44 31.04
C GLY A 97 -6.48 34.25 31.65
N LEU A 98 -7.73 33.91 31.31
CA LEU A 98 -8.93 34.55 31.87
C LEU A 98 -9.05 34.34 33.38
N ILE A 99 -8.77 33.14 33.87
CA ILE A 99 -8.77 32.86 35.31
C ILE A 99 -7.70 33.69 35.99
N ASN A 100 -6.47 33.70 35.47
CA ASN A 100 -5.37 34.46 36.05
C ASN A 100 -5.63 35.97 36.04
N TRP A 101 -6.27 36.48 34.98
CA TRP A 101 -6.71 37.87 34.89
C TRP A 101 -7.86 38.21 35.86
N CYS A 102 -8.78 37.27 36.10
CA CYS A 102 -9.89 37.48 37.04
C CYS A 102 -9.46 37.39 38.51
N LEU A 103 -8.35 36.69 38.79
CA LEU A 103 -7.81 36.48 40.13
C LEU A 103 -6.84 37.59 40.57
N PHE A 104 -6.44 38.48 39.65
CA PHE A 104 -5.56 39.64 39.87
C PHE A 104 -6.36 40.94 39.80
#